data_AF-A0A940TUV9-F1
#
_entry.id   AF-A0A940TUV9-F1
#
_cell.length_a   1.000
_cell.length_b   1.000
_cell.length_c   1.000
_cell.angle_alpha   90.00
_cell.angle_beta   90.00
_cell.angle_gamma   90.00
#
_symmetry.space_group_name_H-M   'P 1'
#
loop_
_entity.id
_entity.type
_entity.pdbx_description
1 polymer ?
#
loop_
_entity_poly.entity_id
_entity_poly.type
_entity_poly.pdbx_seq_one_letter_code
_entity_poly.pdbx_strand_id
1 'polypeptide(L)'
;MSNLDIFGAILGFALTLMVFSYLIGDNPLFRVAIHIFIGVTAGFVCIIVINNVLLPRMIVPLISGSMEERLLAIIPMLLGWLLLTKISPRLATFGNIPVAFLVGVAAAVAIGGAVLGTLFPQINATIAIFDLTTSRGFDTNKGLQLVNGIIILVGTVTTLAYFHFGTGPQQANPTGLQSLLRGFNQVGQVFIAITFGFLFAGVYSAAMVALVERLSFIVDFLKSVLLPLLSS
;
A
#
# COMPACT_ATOMS: atom_id res chain seq x y z
N MET A 1 -3.13 11.47 34.42
CA MET A 1 -3.42 11.73 32.99
C MET A 1 -3.41 13.23 32.83
N SER A 2 -2.64 13.77 31.88
CA SER A 2 -2.74 15.19 31.57
C SER A 2 -4.14 15.48 30.98
N ASN A 3 -4.61 16.73 31.06
CA ASN A 3 -5.91 17.10 30.49
C ASN A 3 -6.00 16.77 28.98
N LEU A 4 -4.86 16.78 28.27
CA LEU A 4 -4.75 16.40 26.87
C LEU A 4 -4.95 14.90 26.65
N ASP A 5 -4.42 14.05 27.53
CA ASP A 5 -4.57 12.59 27.43
C ASP A 5 -6.05 12.20 27.61
N ILE A 6 -6.74 12.86 28.54
CA ILE A 6 -8.18 12.62 28.80
C ILE A 6 -9.01 13.04 27.58
N PHE A 7 -8.74 14.23 27.03
CA PHE A 7 -9.44 14.70 25.83
C PHE A 7 -9.19 13.77 24.63
N GLY A 8 -7.94 13.35 24.42
CA GLY A 8 -7.57 12.40 23.37
C GLY A 8 -8.27 11.05 23.55
N ALA A 9 -8.37 10.56 24.78
CA ALA A 9 -9.07 9.31 25.10
C ALA A 9 -10.58 9.42 24.81
N ILE A 10 -11.24 10.50 25.23
CA ILE A 10 -12.67 10.75 24.94
C ILE A 10 -12.92 10.85 23.44
N LEU A 11 -12.08 11.61 22.72
CA LEU A 11 -12.19 11.76 21.28
C LEU A 11 -11.99 10.43 20.55
N GLY A 12 -10.97 9.66 20.95
CA GLY A 12 -10.70 8.33 20.40
C GLY A 12 -11.85 7.36 20.67
N PHE A 13 -12.44 7.39 21.86
CA PHE A 13 -13.60 6.58 22.21
C PHE A 13 -14.82 6.93 21.36
N ALA A 14 -15.15 8.22 21.26
CA ALA A 14 -16.26 8.70 20.44
C ALA A 14 -16.09 8.30 18.96
N LEU A 15 -14.90 8.54 18.38
CA LEU A 15 -14.62 8.17 17.00
C LEU A 15 -14.69 6.65 16.77
N THR A 16 -14.18 5.85 17.71
CA THR A 16 -14.26 4.38 17.61
C THR A 16 -15.70 3.91 17.59
N LEU A 17 -16.57 4.46 18.46
CA LEU A 17 -18.00 4.15 18.46
C LEU A 17 -18.68 4.58 17.16
N MET A 18 -18.34 5.76 16.61
CA MET A 18 -18.89 6.22 15.33
C MET A 18 -18.51 5.28 14.18
N VAL A 19 -17.28 4.76 14.17
CA VAL A 19 -16.85 3.76 13.17
C VAL A 19 -17.59 2.44 13.36
N PHE A 20 -17.71 1.94 14.60
CA PHE A 20 -18.45 0.70 14.88
C PHE A 20 -19.95 0.80 14.61
N SER A 21 -20.52 2.01 14.57
CA SER A 21 -21.91 2.23 14.17
C SER A 21 -22.25 1.60 12.81
N TYR A 22 -21.26 1.47 11.92
CA TYR A 22 -21.42 0.79 10.63
C TYR A 22 -21.90 -0.66 10.75
N LEU A 23 -21.53 -1.37 11.83
CA LEU A 23 -21.94 -2.76 12.04
C LEU A 23 -23.47 -2.91 12.20
N ILE A 24 -24.14 -1.84 12.62
CA ILE A 24 -25.59 -1.79 12.87
C ILE A 24 -26.35 -1.28 11.61
N GLY A 25 -25.62 -0.86 10.55
CA GLY A 25 -26.17 -0.35 9.29
C GLY A 25 -25.64 1.03 8.88
N ASP A 26 -26.21 1.62 7.82
CA ASP A 26 -25.81 2.94 7.29
C ASP A 26 -26.30 4.11 8.16
N ASN A 27 -25.62 4.33 9.29
CA ASN A 27 -25.93 5.40 10.24
C ASN A 27 -25.24 6.74 9.85
N PRO A 28 -25.89 7.92 10.01
CA PRO A 28 -25.22 9.22 9.89
C PRO A 28 -23.95 9.37 10.74
N LEU A 29 -23.86 8.72 11.90
CA LEU A 29 -22.67 8.74 12.77
C LEU A 29 -21.42 8.23 12.04
N PHE A 30 -21.53 7.10 11.35
CA PHE A 30 -20.44 6.52 10.56
C PHE A 30 -20.02 7.46 9.41
N ARG A 31 -21.01 8.05 8.72
CA ARG A 31 -20.74 9.03 7.66
C ARG A 31 -19.91 10.20 8.19
N VAL A 32 -20.27 10.77 9.34
CA VAL A 32 -19.50 11.88 9.93
C VAL A 32 -18.05 11.46 10.22
N ALA A 33 -17.84 10.27 10.79
CA ALA A 33 -16.48 9.77 11.07
C ALA A 33 -15.64 9.66 9.79
N ILE A 34 -16.21 9.16 8.70
CA ILE A 34 -15.52 9.10 7.40
C ILE A 34 -15.18 10.49 6.88
N HIS A 35 -16.10 11.46 6.95
CA HIS A 35 -15.83 12.81 6.45
C HIS A 35 -14.72 13.50 7.26
N ILE A 36 -14.72 13.31 8.59
CA ILE A 36 -13.63 13.78 9.46
C ILE A 36 -12.31 13.12 9.03
N PHE A 37 -12.29 11.80 8.87
CA PHE A 37 -11.09 11.06 8.47
C PHE A 37 -10.52 11.53 7.13
N ILE A 38 -11.39 11.68 6.11
CA ILE A 38 -10.99 12.19 4.79
C ILE A 38 -10.49 13.63 4.90
N GLY A 39 -11.18 14.49 5.65
CA GLY A 39 -10.80 15.89 5.84
C GLY A 39 -9.44 16.04 6.53
N VAL A 40 -9.19 15.28 7.61
CA VAL A 40 -7.90 15.27 8.32
C VAL A 40 -6.79 14.76 7.41
N THR A 41 -7.05 13.68 6.65
CA THR A 41 -6.08 13.13 5.69
C THR A 41 -5.75 14.15 4.60
N ALA A 42 -6.75 14.81 4.03
CA ALA A 42 -6.56 15.85 3.02
C ALA A 42 -5.78 17.05 3.58
N GLY A 43 -6.08 17.48 4.81
CA GLY A 43 -5.36 18.56 5.49
C GLY A 43 -3.89 18.20 5.75
N PHE A 44 -3.63 16.99 6.21
CA PHE A 44 -2.27 16.48 6.41
C PHE A 44 -1.47 16.44 5.10
N VAL A 45 -2.07 15.90 4.02
CA VAL A 45 -1.46 15.89 2.69
C VAL A 45 -1.20 17.32 2.20
N CYS A 46 -2.15 18.25 2.40
CA CYS A 46 -1.96 19.66 2.05
C CYS A 46 -0.74 20.27 2.75
N ILE A 47 -0.58 20.02 4.06
CA ILE A 47 0.58 20.50 4.82
C ILE A 47 1.90 19.90 4.30
N ILE A 48 1.91 18.60 3.96
CA ILE A 48 3.08 17.94 3.39
C ILE A 48 3.44 18.59 2.06
N VAL A 49 2.46 18.81 1.19
CA VAL A 49 2.64 19.41 -0.13
C VAL A 49 3.18 20.83 0.00
N ILE A 50 2.63 21.65 0.90
CA ILE A 50 3.13 23.01 1.14
C ILE A 50 4.59 23.00 1.61
N ASN A 51 4.90 22.21 2.64
CA ASN A 51 6.21 22.26 3.30
C ASN A 51 7.31 21.49 2.55
N ASN A 52 6.98 20.39 1.88
CA ASN A 52 7.96 19.51 1.23
C ASN A 52 8.04 19.71 -0.29
N VAL A 53 7.04 20.36 -0.89
CA VAL A 53 6.97 20.53 -2.35
C VAL A 53 6.92 22.02 -2.72
N LEU A 54 5.84 22.74 -2.40
CA LEU A 54 5.65 24.11 -2.90
C LEU A 54 6.71 25.08 -2.36
N LEU A 55 6.90 25.14 -1.04
CA LEU A 55 7.87 26.05 -0.44
C LEU A 55 9.31 25.77 -0.92
N PRO A 56 9.86 24.56 -0.72
CA PRO A 56 11.26 24.31 -1.04
C PRO A 56 11.55 24.21 -2.55
N ARG A 57 10.58 23.82 -3.38
CA ARG A 57 10.81 23.63 -4.83
C ARG A 57 10.32 24.78 -5.70
N MET A 58 9.39 25.61 -5.22
CA MET A 58 8.85 26.74 -6.00
C MET A 58 9.21 28.10 -5.39
N ILE A 59 8.93 28.31 -4.10
CA ILE A 59 9.02 29.66 -3.50
C ILE A 59 10.45 30.02 -3.11
N VAL A 60 11.15 29.14 -2.40
CA VAL A 60 12.52 29.39 -1.91
C VAL A 60 13.52 29.61 -3.06
N PRO A 61 13.57 28.77 -4.11
CA PRO A 61 14.50 28.97 -5.23
C PRO A 61 14.21 30.27 -6.00
N LEU A 62 12.96 30.71 -6.04
CA LEU A 62 12.58 31.94 -6.74
C LEU A 62 13.07 33.20 -6.01
N ILE A 63 13.02 33.19 -4.68
CA ILE A 63 13.38 34.35 -3.86
C ILE A 63 14.89 34.41 -3.59
N SER A 64 15.49 33.29 -3.21
CA SER A 64 16.87 33.24 -2.72
C SER A 64 17.79 32.30 -3.49
N GLY A 65 17.30 31.67 -4.57
CA GLY A 65 18.10 30.74 -5.37
C GLY A 65 19.04 31.43 -6.35
N SER A 66 20.06 30.69 -6.77
CA SER A 66 20.96 31.04 -7.86
C SER A 66 20.22 31.17 -9.21
N MET A 67 20.86 31.73 -10.24
CA MET A 67 20.24 31.89 -11.56
C MET A 67 19.78 30.56 -12.15
N GLU A 68 20.53 29.48 -11.93
CA GLU A 68 20.18 28.12 -12.40
C GLU A 68 18.97 27.55 -11.66
N GLU A 69 18.91 27.71 -10.33
CA GLU A 69 17.79 27.26 -9.51
C GLU A 69 16.50 28.03 -9.83
N ARG A 70 16.61 29.33 -10.11
CA ARG A 70 15.50 30.15 -10.58
C ARG A 70 14.96 29.65 -11.93
N LEU A 71 15.85 29.36 -12.87
CA LEU A 71 15.47 28.82 -14.18
C LEU A 71 14.76 27.46 -14.07
N LEU A 72 15.26 26.57 -13.19
CA LEU A 72 14.63 25.27 -12.96
C LEU A 72 13.27 25.38 -12.25
N ALA A 73 13.09 26.36 -11.35
CA ALA A 73 11.82 26.60 -10.66
C ALA A 73 10.72 27.18 -11.55
N ILE A 74 11.08 27.83 -12.67
CA ILE A 74 10.11 28.37 -13.65
C ILE A 74 9.32 27.24 -14.32
N ILE A 75 9.95 26.10 -14.59
CA ILE A 75 9.29 24.96 -15.26
C ILE A 75 8.07 24.44 -14.47
N PRO A 76 8.18 24.03 -13.19
CA PRO A 76 7.02 23.61 -12.40
C PRO A 76 6.03 24.75 -12.15
N MET A 77 6.47 26.01 -12.09
CA MET A 77 5.56 27.16 -12.02
C MET A 77 4.69 27.29 -13.27
N LEU A 78 5.30 27.19 -14.45
CA LEU A 78 4.61 27.26 -15.72
C LEU A 78 3.65 26.08 -15.88
N LEU A 79 4.09 24.86 -15.56
CA LEU A 79 3.23 23.68 -15.59
C LEU A 79 2.08 23.77 -14.57
N GLY A 80 2.33 24.29 -13.37
CA GLY A 80 1.31 24.51 -12.34
C GLY A 80 0.28 25.55 -12.77
N TRP A 81 0.73 26.70 -13.30
CA TRP A 81 -0.15 27.73 -13.85
C TRP A 81 -0.99 27.19 -15.00
N LEU A 82 -0.37 26.45 -15.91
CA LEU A 82 -1.03 25.89 -17.08
C LEU A 82 -2.00 24.77 -16.68
N LEU A 83 -1.80 24.10 -15.54
CA LEU A 83 -2.77 23.17 -14.97
C LEU A 83 -4.03 23.87 -14.44
N LEU A 84 -3.92 25.10 -13.90
CA LEU A 84 -5.09 25.89 -13.48
C LEU A 84 -6.03 26.21 -14.65
N THR A 85 -5.50 26.28 -15.88
CA THR A 85 -6.33 26.52 -17.07
C THR A 85 -7.37 25.43 -17.33
N LYS A 86 -7.16 24.23 -16.78
CA LYS A 86 -8.11 23.10 -16.86
C LYS A 86 -9.42 23.34 -16.10
N ILE A 87 -9.46 24.32 -15.20
CA ILE A 87 -10.70 24.73 -14.50
C ILE A 87 -11.71 25.34 -15.49
N SER A 88 -11.23 25.94 -16.60
CA SER A 88 -12.09 26.52 -17.63
C SER A 88 -12.20 25.60 -18.86
N PRO A 89 -13.42 25.23 -19.31
CA PRO A 89 -13.62 24.39 -20.49
C PRO A 89 -12.99 24.94 -21.78
N ARG A 90 -12.81 26.27 -21.87
CA ARG A 90 -12.29 26.95 -23.06
C ARG A 90 -10.77 26.92 -23.18
N LEU A 91 -10.05 26.88 -22.06
CA LEU A 91 -8.57 26.84 -22.04
C LEU A 91 -8.02 25.45 -21.66
N ALA A 92 -8.88 24.46 -21.44
CA ALA A 92 -8.52 23.12 -20.99
C ALA A 92 -7.48 22.41 -21.90
N THR A 93 -7.43 22.74 -23.19
CA THR A 93 -6.46 22.16 -24.14
C THR A 93 -5.02 22.43 -23.73
N PHE A 94 -4.72 23.61 -23.17
CA PHE A 94 -3.38 23.90 -22.65
C PHE A 94 -3.09 23.00 -21.44
N GLY A 95 -4.04 22.91 -20.49
CA GLY A 95 -3.97 22.03 -19.33
C GLY A 95 -3.73 20.53 -19.63
N ASN A 96 -3.83 20.07 -20.88
CA ASN A 96 -3.47 18.70 -21.24
C ASN A 96 -1.97 18.42 -21.15
N ILE A 97 -1.09 19.41 -21.37
CA ILE A 97 0.37 19.20 -21.32
C ILE A 97 0.84 18.83 -19.90
N PRO A 98 0.49 19.58 -18.83
CA PRO A 98 0.84 19.24 -17.46
C PRO A 98 0.18 17.93 -17.02
N VAL A 99 -1.05 17.65 -17.47
CA VAL A 99 -1.74 16.40 -17.15
C VAL A 99 -1.03 15.21 -17.78
N ALA A 100 -0.63 15.30 -19.05
CA ALA A 100 0.15 14.26 -19.71
C ALA A 100 1.50 14.03 -19.02
N PHE A 101 2.17 15.11 -18.60
CA PHE A 101 3.39 15.03 -17.80
C PHE A 101 3.14 14.34 -16.46
N LEU A 102 2.11 14.72 -15.71
CA LEU A 102 1.75 14.11 -14.43
C LEU A 102 1.44 12.62 -14.58
N VAL A 103 0.68 12.24 -15.61
CA VAL A 103 0.36 10.83 -15.88
C VAL A 103 1.62 10.06 -16.28
N GLY A 104 2.49 10.63 -17.10
CA GLY A 104 3.76 10.03 -17.49
C GLY A 104 4.68 9.79 -16.28
N VAL A 105 4.82 10.78 -15.40
CA VAL A 105 5.58 10.65 -14.14
C VAL A 105 4.95 9.63 -13.21
N ALA A 106 3.62 9.65 -13.04
CA ALA A 106 2.91 8.68 -12.21
C ALA A 106 3.10 7.24 -12.73
N ALA A 107 3.02 7.04 -14.04
CA ALA A 107 3.28 5.75 -14.67
C ALA A 107 4.75 5.31 -14.47
N ALA A 108 5.71 6.23 -14.67
CA ALA A 108 7.13 5.95 -14.46
C ALA A 108 7.42 5.59 -12.99
N VAL A 109 6.83 6.30 -12.03
CA VAL A 109 6.97 6.01 -10.59
C VAL A 109 6.30 4.69 -10.22
N ALA A 110 5.12 4.39 -10.77
CA ALA A 110 4.43 3.13 -10.52
C ALA A 110 5.21 1.93 -11.08
N ILE A 111 5.67 2.02 -12.33
CA ILE A 111 6.48 0.96 -12.97
C ILE A 111 7.84 0.84 -12.27
N GLY A 112 8.54 1.95 -12.05
CA GLY A 112 9.82 1.97 -11.36
C GLY A 112 9.71 1.47 -9.92
N GLY A 113 8.65 1.86 -9.21
CA GLY A 113 8.34 1.39 -7.85
C GLY A 113 8.03 -0.11 -7.82
N ALA A 114 7.31 -0.65 -8.81
CA ALA A 114 7.11 -2.09 -8.93
C ALA A 114 8.43 -2.82 -9.25
N VAL A 115 9.21 -2.35 -10.21
CA VAL A 115 10.46 -3.03 -10.61
C VAL A 115 11.50 -2.98 -9.49
N LEU A 116 11.78 -1.80 -8.96
CA LEU A 116 12.83 -1.59 -7.95
C LEU A 116 12.35 -1.95 -6.54
N GLY A 117 11.09 -1.71 -6.23
CA GLY A 117 10.53 -1.93 -4.90
C GLY A 117 10.04 -3.36 -4.68
N THR A 118 9.67 -4.10 -5.73
CA THR A 118 9.19 -5.48 -5.58
C THR A 118 9.98 -6.48 -6.41
N LEU A 119 10.09 -6.32 -7.73
CA LEU A 119 10.68 -7.35 -8.59
C LEU A 119 12.15 -7.65 -8.28
N PHE A 120 13.02 -6.62 -8.22
CA PHE A 120 14.44 -6.85 -7.93
C PHE A 120 14.69 -7.39 -6.51
N PRO A 121 14.08 -6.84 -5.44
CA PRO A 121 14.18 -7.45 -4.11
C PRO A 121 13.71 -8.91 -4.09
N GLN A 122 12.63 -9.25 -4.79
CA GLN A 122 12.12 -10.63 -4.87
C GLN A 122 13.07 -11.57 -5.63
N ILE A 123 13.64 -11.13 -6.75
CA ILE A 123 14.64 -11.89 -7.51
C ILE A 123 15.89 -12.12 -6.65
N ASN A 124 16.39 -11.07 -6.00
CA ASN A 124 17.57 -11.16 -5.12
C ASN A 124 17.31 -12.07 -3.92
N ALA A 125 16.13 -12.00 -3.29
CA ALA A 125 15.75 -12.90 -2.20
C ALA A 125 15.71 -14.36 -2.67
N THR A 126 15.20 -14.61 -3.88
CA THR A 126 15.15 -15.95 -4.47
C THR A 126 16.55 -16.50 -4.73
N ILE A 127 17.47 -15.67 -5.25
CA ILE A 127 18.88 -16.05 -5.47
C ILE A 127 19.60 -16.28 -4.14
N ALA A 128 19.38 -15.43 -3.14
CA ALA A 128 20.04 -15.51 -1.85
C ALA A 128 19.76 -16.81 -1.09
N ILE A 129 18.62 -17.46 -1.32
CA ILE A 129 18.31 -18.77 -0.73
C ILE A 129 19.32 -19.85 -1.17
N PHE A 130 19.87 -19.72 -2.39
CA PHE A 130 20.87 -20.63 -2.95
C PHE A 130 22.32 -20.28 -2.61
N ASP A 131 22.57 -19.16 -1.89
CA ASP A 131 23.89 -18.88 -1.35
C ASP A 131 24.16 -19.78 -0.14
N LEU A 132 24.78 -20.93 -0.41
CA LEU A 132 25.17 -21.95 0.58
C LEU A 132 26.41 -21.55 1.39
N THR A 133 27.04 -20.41 1.05
CA THR A 133 28.28 -19.92 1.70
C THR A 133 27.99 -18.88 2.76
N THR A 134 26.94 -18.06 2.55
CA THR A 134 26.50 -17.05 3.51
C THR A 134 25.34 -17.60 4.34
N SER A 135 25.65 -18.39 5.37
CA SER A 135 24.67 -18.92 6.33
C SER A 135 23.95 -17.79 7.09
N ARG A 136 22.91 -17.21 6.48
CA ARG A 136 22.05 -16.16 7.06
C ARG A 136 20.59 -16.61 7.26
N GLY A 137 20.27 -17.87 6.96
CA GLY A 137 18.94 -18.46 7.15
C GLY A 137 18.86 -19.39 8.36
N PHE A 138 17.64 -19.53 8.89
CA PHE A 138 17.21 -20.21 10.12
C PHE A 138 17.63 -21.69 10.33
N ASP A 139 18.41 -22.30 9.43
CA ASP A 139 18.81 -23.70 9.51
C ASP A 139 20.32 -23.86 9.37
N THR A 140 20.95 -24.38 10.43
CA THR A 140 22.38 -24.73 10.49
C THR A 140 22.77 -25.87 9.50
N ASN A 141 21.77 -26.53 8.91
CA ASN A 141 21.96 -27.67 8.00
C ASN A 141 21.95 -27.23 6.53
N LYS A 142 23.14 -27.21 5.90
CA LYS A 142 23.32 -26.90 4.47
C LYS A 142 22.42 -27.73 3.53
N GLY A 143 22.13 -28.97 3.89
CA GLY A 143 21.22 -29.83 3.13
C GLY A 143 19.76 -29.37 3.18
N LEU A 144 19.29 -28.87 4.32
CA LEU A 144 17.91 -28.40 4.50
C LEU A 144 17.68 -27.07 3.78
N GLN A 145 18.70 -26.19 3.77
CA GLN A 145 18.69 -24.96 2.98
C GLN A 145 18.56 -25.25 1.48
N LEU A 146 19.27 -26.27 0.97
CA LEU A 146 19.20 -26.66 -0.44
C LEU A 146 17.82 -27.22 -0.82
N VAL A 147 17.21 -28.03 0.06
CA VAL A 147 15.84 -28.52 -0.12
C VAL A 147 14.84 -27.36 -0.14
N ASN A 148 14.96 -26.40 0.79
CA ASN A 148 14.10 -25.21 0.83
C ASN A 148 14.24 -24.36 -0.45
N GLY A 149 15.47 -24.19 -0.95
CA GLY A 149 15.72 -23.52 -2.23
C GLY A 149 15.04 -24.21 -3.39
N ILE A 150 15.16 -25.54 -3.50
CA ILE A 150 14.48 -26.32 -4.54
C ILE A 150 12.96 -26.16 -4.44
N ILE A 151 12.38 -26.23 -3.24
CA ILE A 151 10.93 -26.06 -3.05
C ILE A 151 10.48 -24.68 -3.56
N ILE A 152 11.20 -23.62 -3.22
CA ILE A 152 10.88 -22.24 -3.64
C ILE A 152 11.06 -22.07 -5.15
N LEU A 153 12.11 -22.65 -5.74
CA LEU A 153 12.32 -22.62 -7.20
C LEU A 153 11.22 -23.39 -7.95
N VAL A 154 10.87 -24.58 -7.50
CA VAL A 154 9.79 -25.37 -8.10
C VAL A 154 8.46 -24.64 -7.94
N GLY A 155 8.16 -24.09 -6.76
CA GLY A 155 6.96 -23.30 -6.51
C GLY A 155 6.87 -22.06 -7.40
N THR A 156 7.96 -21.31 -7.55
CA THR A 156 7.99 -20.11 -8.43
C THR A 156 7.84 -20.47 -9.90
N VAL A 157 8.58 -21.47 -10.39
CA VAL A 157 8.50 -21.92 -11.80
C VAL A 157 7.12 -22.47 -12.13
N THR A 158 6.55 -23.31 -11.27
CA THR A 158 5.19 -23.87 -11.47
C THR A 158 4.11 -22.79 -11.45
N THR A 159 4.23 -21.81 -10.55
CA THR A 159 3.30 -20.67 -10.47
C THR A 159 3.40 -19.77 -11.71
N LEU A 160 4.62 -19.46 -12.17
CA LEU A 160 4.85 -18.70 -13.41
C LEU A 160 4.32 -19.44 -14.64
N ALA A 161 4.55 -20.76 -14.72
CA ALA A 161 4.00 -21.60 -15.78
C ALA A 161 2.46 -21.58 -15.74
N TYR A 162 1.84 -21.62 -14.56
CA TYR A 162 0.39 -21.50 -14.43
C TYR A 162 -0.14 -20.18 -14.97
N PHE A 163 0.47 -19.05 -14.61
CA PHE A 163 0.00 -17.75 -15.10
C PHE A 163 0.28 -17.53 -16.59
N HIS A 164 1.42 -17.98 -17.11
CA HIS A 164 1.75 -17.80 -18.52
C HIS A 164 0.92 -18.70 -19.46
N PHE A 165 0.66 -19.95 -19.05
CA PHE A 165 -0.04 -20.94 -19.89
C PHE A 165 -1.50 -21.17 -19.50
N GLY A 166 -1.94 -20.79 -18.29
CA GLY A 166 -3.31 -20.92 -17.82
C GLY A 166 -4.27 -19.83 -18.31
N THR A 167 -3.76 -18.70 -18.82
CA THR A 167 -4.57 -17.59 -19.33
C THR A 167 -4.60 -17.47 -20.86
N GLY A 168 -3.99 -18.41 -21.59
CA GLY A 168 -4.07 -18.47 -23.05
C GLY A 168 -5.41 -19.07 -23.51
N PRO A 169 -6.03 -18.58 -24.61
CA PRO A 169 -7.22 -19.23 -25.16
C PRO A 169 -6.88 -20.67 -25.48
N GLN A 170 -7.66 -21.60 -24.93
CA GLN A 170 -7.58 -23.04 -25.09
C GLN A 170 -7.47 -23.41 -26.59
N GLN A 171 -6.25 -23.46 -27.12
CA GLN A 171 -6.01 -23.81 -28.51
C GLN A 171 -6.29 -25.30 -28.68
N ALA A 172 -7.28 -25.56 -29.53
CA ALA A 172 -7.93 -26.82 -29.79
C ALA A 172 -7.08 -27.82 -30.59
N ASN A 173 -5.87 -28.16 -30.15
CA ASN A 173 -5.12 -29.31 -30.69
C ASN A 173 -4.20 -29.94 -29.62
N PRO A 174 -4.48 -31.18 -29.16
CA PRO A 174 -3.67 -31.86 -28.17
C PRO A 174 -2.42 -32.46 -28.82
N THR A 175 -1.30 -31.74 -28.80
CA THR A 175 0.03 -32.36 -28.96
C THR A 175 0.54 -32.83 -27.60
N GLY A 176 1.15 -34.03 -27.54
CA GLY A 176 1.45 -34.77 -26.31
C GLY A 176 2.25 -34.03 -25.22
N LEU A 177 2.94 -32.95 -25.56
CA LEU A 177 3.59 -32.04 -24.60
C LEU A 177 2.59 -31.33 -23.66
N GLN A 178 1.33 -31.18 -24.06
CA GLN A 178 0.30 -30.50 -23.27
C GLN A 178 -0.17 -31.32 -22.05
N SER A 179 0.05 -32.64 -22.01
CA SER A 179 -0.34 -33.48 -20.86
C SER A 179 0.62 -33.31 -19.67
N LEU A 180 1.93 -33.24 -19.94
CA LEU A 180 2.94 -32.86 -18.94
C LEU A 180 2.68 -31.44 -18.42
N LEU A 181 2.39 -30.49 -19.32
CA LEU A 181 2.08 -29.11 -18.96
C LEU A 181 0.79 -28.99 -18.12
N ARG A 182 -0.22 -29.85 -18.31
CA ARG A 182 -1.44 -29.90 -17.46
C ARG A 182 -1.13 -30.32 -16.02
N GLY A 183 -0.20 -31.27 -15.82
CA GLY A 183 0.25 -31.68 -14.49
C GLY A 183 0.99 -30.56 -13.75
N PHE A 184 1.90 -29.86 -14.43
CA PHE A 184 2.59 -28.68 -13.88
C PHE A 184 1.62 -27.52 -13.56
N ASN A 185 0.56 -27.36 -14.36
CA ASN A 185 -0.49 -26.35 -14.14
C ASN A 185 -1.26 -26.59 -12.82
N GLN A 186 -1.60 -27.84 -12.50
CA GLN A 186 -2.31 -28.17 -11.25
C GLN A 186 -1.46 -27.89 -10.01
N VAL A 187 -0.15 -28.16 -10.08
CA VAL A 187 0.77 -27.85 -8.97
C VAL A 187 0.84 -26.34 -8.73
N GLY A 188 0.97 -25.53 -9.79
CA GLY A 188 0.94 -24.06 -9.69
C GLY A 188 -0.36 -23.53 -9.08
N GLN A 189 -1.51 -24.11 -9.44
CA GLN A 189 -2.81 -23.74 -8.85
C GLN A 189 -2.86 -23.99 -7.33
N VAL A 190 -2.30 -25.10 -6.85
CA VAL A 190 -2.23 -25.40 -5.41
C VAL A 190 -1.35 -24.39 -4.68
N PHE A 191 -0.18 -24.06 -5.23
CA PHE A 191 0.70 -23.03 -4.65
C PHE A 191 0.02 -21.65 -4.58
N ILE A 192 -0.71 -21.26 -5.62
CA ILE A 192 -1.49 -20.01 -5.64
C ILE A 192 -2.59 -20.04 -4.57
N ALA A 193 -3.35 -21.13 -4.47
CA ALA A 193 -4.40 -21.28 -3.46
C ALA A 193 -3.84 -21.19 -2.03
N ILE A 194 -2.69 -21.83 -1.76
CA ILE A 194 -2.00 -21.74 -0.48
C ILE A 194 -1.54 -20.29 -0.21
N THR A 195 -0.95 -19.64 -1.20
CA THR A 195 -0.44 -18.26 -1.06
C THR A 195 -1.57 -17.27 -0.79
N PHE A 196 -2.67 -17.34 -1.53
CA PHE A 196 -3.85 -16.51 -1.26
C PHE A 196 -4.49 -16.84 0.08
N GLY A 197 -4.53 -18.12 0.47
CA GLY A 197 -4.99 -18.54 1.79
C GLY A 197 -4.16 -17.91 2.91
N PHE A 198 -2.84 -17.90 2.76
CA PHE A 198 -1.93 -17.26 3.70
C PHE A 198 -2.11 -15.74 3.75
N LEU A 199 -2.20 -15.06 2.60
CA LEU A 199 -2.43 -13.61 2.53
C LEU A 199 -3.78 -13.24 3.17
N PHE A 200 -4.84 -13.99 2.88
CA PHE A 200 -6.15 -13.79 3.48
C PHE A 200 -6.12 -14.00 4.99
N ALA A 201 -5.49 -15.09 5.47
CA ALA A 201 -5.32 -15.35 6.88
C ALA A 201 -4.51 -14.23 7.59
N GLY A 202 -3.48 -13.70 6.94
CA GLY A 202 -2.69 -12.58 7.44
C GLY A 202 -3.51 -11.31 7.57
N VAL A 203 -4.27 -10.94 6.53
CA VAL A 203 -5.16 -9.77 6.56
C VAL A 203 -6.27 -9.94 7.59
N TYR A 204 -6.89 -11.13 7.66
CA TYR A 204 -7.92 -11.45 8.65
C TYR A 204 -7.37 -11.36 10.07
N SER A 205 -6.20 -11.94 10.33
CA SER A 205 -5.52 -11.87 11.63
C SER A 205 -5.24 -10.43 12.01
N ALA A 206 -4.67 -9.62 11.11
CA ALA A 206 -4.43 -8.21 11.35
C ALA A 206 -5.73 -7.43 11.66
N ALA A 207 -6.81 -7.71 10.93
CA ALA A 207 -8.11 -7.10 11.16
C ALA A 207 -8.71 -7.53 12.52
N MET A 208 -8.60 -8.80 12.89
CA MET A 208 -9.04 -9.30 14.21
C MET A 208 -8.23 -8.69 15.35
N VAL A 209 -6.90 -8.59 15.20
CA VAL A 209 -6.03 -7.92 16.19
C VAL A 209 -6.44 -6.46 16.35
N ALA A 210 -6.63 -5.73 15.24
CA ALA A 210 -7.09 -4.35 15.28
C ALA A 210 -8.47 -4.21 15.93
N LEU A 211 -9.40 -5.13 15.66
CA LEU A 211 -10.72 -5.15 16.30
C LEU A 211 -10.63 -5.37 17.81
N VAL A 212 -9.82 -6.35 18.24
CA VAL A 212 -9.58 -6.66 19.66
C VAL A 212 -8.96 -5.46 20.37
N GLU A 213 -7.98 -4.80 19.74
CA GLU A 213 -7.35 -3.59 20.28
C GLU A 213 -8.38 -2.47 20.51
N ARG A 214 -9.28 -2.24 19.54
CA ARG A 214 -10.33 -1.22 19.66
C ARG A 214 -11.39 -1.58 20.70
N LEU A 215 -11.76 -2.85 20.82
CA LEU A 215 -12.67 -3.32 21.87
C LEU A 215 -12.04 -3.22 23.27
N SER A 216 -10.77 -3.61 23.42
CA SER A 216 -10.02 -3.45 24.68
C SER A 216 -9.96 -1.98 25.07
N PHE A 217 -9.62 -1.10 24.13
CA PHE A 217 -9.59 0.34 24.35
C PHE A 217 -10.94 0.88 24.85
N ILE A 218 -12.07 0.46 24.28
CA ILE A 218 -13.42 0.82 24.76
C ILE A 218 -13.63 0.35 26.20
N VAL A 219 -13.30 -0.91 26.51
CA VAL A 219 -13.48 -1.50 27.84
C VAL A 219 -12.60 -0.79 28.88
N ASP A 220 -11.34 -0.53 28.55
CA ASP A 220 -10.38 0.12 29.45
C ASP A 220 -10.76 1.58 29.69
N PHE A 221 -11.23 2.28 28.65
CA PHE A 221 -11.80 3.60 28.79
C PHE A 221 -13.02 3.59 29.73
N LEU A 222 -13.98 2.68 29.53
CA LEU A 222 -15.15 2.56 30.40
C LEU A 222 -14.77 2.25 31.85
N LYS A 223 -13.82 1.34 32.09
CA LYS A 223 -13.30 1.05 33.44
C LYS A 223 -12.69 2.30 34.08
N SER A 224 -11.89 3.06 33.33
CA SER A 224 -11.24 4.26 33.85
C SER A 224 -12.23 5.35 34.27
N VAL A 225 -13.41 5.40 33.63
CA VAL A 225 -14.46 6.38 33.93
C VAL A 225 -15.45 5.88 34.98
N LEU A 226 -15.83 4.59 34.91
CA LEU A 226 -16.88 3.99 35.75
C LEU A 226 -16.38 3.58 37.14
N LEU A 227 -15.15 3.06 37.26
CA LEU A 227 -14.61 2.61 38.56
C LEU A 227 -14.51 3.74 39.59
N PRO A 228 -14.04 4.96 39.24
CA PRO A 228 -14.05 6.09 40.19
C PRO A 228 -15.45 6.55 40.62
N LEU A 229 -16.46 6.37 39.75
CA LEU A 229 -17.86 6.75 40.03
C LEU A 229 -18.60 5.74 40.93
N LEU A 230 -18.12 4.49 41.01
CA LEU A 230 -18.67 3.45 41.89
C LEU A 230 -17.93 3.37 43.24
N SER A 231 -16.73 3.94 43.33
CA SER A 231 -15.94 4.01 44.57
C SER A 231 -16.13 5.32 45.35
N SER A 232 -17.07 6.17 44.93
CA SER A 232 -17.50 7.40 45.62
C SER A 232 -18.93 7.26 46.13
#